data_AF-A0A371F4U1-F1
#
_entry.id   AF-A0A371F4U1-F1
#
_cell.length_a   1.000
_cell.length_b   1.000
_cell.length_c   1.000
_cell.angle_alpha   90.00
_cell.angle_beta   90.00
_cell.angle_gamma   90.00
#
_symmetry.space_group_name_H-M   'P 1'
#
loop_
_entity.id
_entity.type
_entity.pdbx_description
1 polymer ?
#
loop_
_entity_poly.entity_id
_entity_poly.type
_entity_poly.pdbx_seq_one_letter_code
_entity_poly.pdbx_strand_id
1 'polypeptide(L)'
;MEEACECEDQIAIVQEMLKNVFNDVPMNDSNKASKETKDLFPQPQSLNGVEAILKYEFKNKCLLEEAFTHASYPNEKCLSYERLEYVGDAVLNLLVTKEQFFEYPDLDSGRLTRLRAANVDTEKLARVCIRHGFHRFLRHRKPRLEQQIQEFTKAMAEYPLHSNGLIDVPKDLANIVESTIGAVFIDCGSSIDIVWE
;
A
#
# COMPACT_ATOMS: atom_id res chain seq x y z
N MET A 1 22.57 33.48 14.55
CA MET A 1 21.23 32.89 14.52
C MET A 1 21.03 32.35 13.13
N GLU A 2 21.44 31.10 12.91
CA GLU A 2 21.11 30.34 11.71
C GLU A 2 21.34 28.86 12.08
N GLU A 3 20.51 28.39 13.00
CA GLU A 3 20.23 26.97 13.19
C GLU A 3 19.00 26.66 12.34
N ALA A 4 19.21 26.09 11.16
CA ALA A 4 18.23 25.34 10.37
C ALA A 4 18.94 24.79 9.11
N CYS A 5 19.91 23.90 9.30
CA CYS A 5 20.54 23.18 8.20
C CYS A 5 20.73 21.73 8.64
N GLU A 6 19.63 20.99 8.72
CA GLU A 6 19.54 19.52 8.74
C GLU A 6 18.06 19.15 8.94
N CYS A 7 17.27 19.08 7.86
CA CYS A 7 16.14 18.13 7.66
C CYS A 7 15.37 18.42 6.35
N GLU A 8 16.06 18.61 5.23
CA GLU A 8 15.42 18.58 3.90
C GLU A 8 15.83 17.26 3.24
N ASP A 9 14.88 16.60 2.58
CA ASP A 9 14.99 15.32 1.84
C ASP A 9 14.62 14.02 2.54
N GLN A 10 13.46 13.91 3.21
CA GLN A 10 12.75 12.63 3.34
C GLN A 10 11.23 12.86 3.40
N ILE A 11 10.51 12.43 2.36
CA ILE A 11 9.16 11.82 2.30
C ILE A 11 8.73 11.89 0.80
N ALA A 12 8.38 10.76 0.17
CA ALA A 12 7.96 10.75 -1.27
C ALA A 12 7.14 9.51 -1.69
N ILE A 13 6.85 8.55 -0.81
CA ILE A 13 6.41 7.22 -1.23
C ILE A 13 4.90 7.04 -1.25
N VAL A 14 4.12 7.68 -0.39
CA VAL A 14 2.66 7.60 -0.54
C VAL A 14 2.25 8.38 -1.80
N GLN A 15 2.90 9.52 -2.06
CA GLN A 15 2.80 10.22 -3.33
C GLN A 15 3.21 9.36 -4.52
N GLU A 16 4.28 8.56 -4.41
CA GLU A 16 4.71 7.63 -5.45
C GLU A 16 3.75 6.43 -5.59
N MET A 17 3.20 5.91 -4.50
CA MET A 17 2.15 4.89 -4.51
C MET A 17 0.92 5.40 -5.24
N LEU A 18 0.49 6.62 -4.93
CA LEU A 18 -0.63 7.29 -5.59
C LEU A 18 -0.29 7.59 -7.05
N LYS A 19 0.90 8.10 -7.36
CA LYS A 19 1.37 8.25 -8.74
C LYS A 19 1.43 6.92 -9.48
N ASN A 20 1.73 5.80 -8.81
CA ASN A 20 1.72 4.46 -9.39
C ASN A 20 0.30 3.87 -9.52
N VAL A 21 -0.66 4.38 -8.74
CA VAL A 21 -2.10 4.18 -8.93
C VAL A 21 -2.59 4.97 -10.17
N PHE A 22 -2.01 6.16 -10.43
CA PHE A 22 -2.36 7.01 -11.58
C PHE A 22 -1.57 6.73 -12.87
N ASN A 23 -0.34 6.24 -12.78
CA ASN A 23 0.60 6.05 -13.88
C ASN A 23 1.35 4.72 -13.73
N ASP A 24 1.38 3.93 -14.81
CA ASP A 24 2.01 2.61 -14.83
C ASP A 24 3.53 2.70 -15.05
N VAL A 25 4.30 2.83 -13.96
CA VAL A 25 5.78 2.81 -13.98
C VAL A 25 6.30 1.37 -13.84
N PRO A 26 7.30 0.94 -14.65
CA PRO A 26 7.83 -0.42 -14.64
C PRO A 26 8.62 -0.79 -13.37
N MET A 27 8.57 -2.09 -13.03
CA MET A 27 9.20 -2.74 -11.87
C MET A 27 10.73 -2.54 -11.80
N ASN A 28 11.26 -2.31 -10.59
CA ASN A 28 12.69 -2.43 -10.31
C ASN A 28 12.96 -3.74 -9.53
N ASP A 29 13.67 -4.66 -10.17
CA ASP A 29 13.98 -5.97 -9.62
C ASP A 29 15.11 -5.90 -8.60
N SER A 30 14.79 -6.20 -7.33
CA SER A 30 15.80 -6.66 -6.38
C SER A 30 15.28 -7.83 -5.56
N ASN A 31 15.77 -9.02 -5.90
CA ASN A 31 15.60 -10.25 -5.14
C ASN A 31 16.98 -10.86 -4.84
N LYS A 32 17.28 -11.03 -3.55
CA LYS A 32 18.23 -12.04 -3.07
C LYS A 32 17.44 -13.03 -2.23
N ALA A 33 17.46 -14.28 -2.66
CA ALA A 33 16.86 -15.40 -1.95
C ALA A 33 17.81 -15.91 -0.86
N SER A 34 17.26 -16.22 0.31
CA SER A 34 17.90 -17.06 1.32
C SER A 34 16.99 -18.26 1.62
N LYS A 35 17.57 -19.47 1.52
CA LYS A 35 16.97 -20.75 1.91
C LYS A 35 16.99 -20.90 3.43
N GLU A 36 15.93 -21.46 4.02
CA GLU A 36 15.94 -22.65 4.90
C GLU A 36 14.56 -22.96 5.52
N THR A 37 14.38 -24.21 5.91
CA THR A 37 13.13 -24.97 6.12
C THR A 37 12.50 -24.94 7.53
N LYS A 38 11.17 -25.22 7.56
CA LYS A 38 10.26 -25.66 8.67
C LYS A 38 9.54 -24.58 9.50
N ASP A 39 8.70 -23.82 8.82
CA ASP A 39 7.35 -23.44 9.29
C ASP A 39 6.43 -23.53 8.05
N LEU A 40 5.15 -23.92 8.21
CA LEU A 40 4.21 -23.98 7.07
C LEU A 40 3.87 -22.58 6.50
N PHE A 41 4.35 -21.52 7.15
CA PHE A 41 4.12 -20.13 6.76
C PHE A 41 5.47 -19.38 6.78
N PRO A 42 5.80 -18.60 5.74
CA PRO A 42 7.00 -17.76 5.76
C PRO A 42 6.90 -16.76 6.93
N GLN A 43 8.01 -16.59 7.65
CA GLN A 43 8.08 -15.60 8.72
C GLN A 43 8.16 -14.20 8.07
N PRO A 44 7.32 -13.24 8.50
CA PRO A 44 7.30 -11.90 7.93
C PRO A 44 8.64 -11.19 8.17
N GLN A 45 9.06 -10.37 7.20
CA GLN A 45 10.25 -9.53 7.37
C GLN A 45 10.03 -8.48 8.46
N SER A 46 11.13 -7.94 9.01
CA SER A 46 11.06 -6.86 10.00
C SER A 46 10.38 -5.63 9.40
N LEU A 47 9.38 -5.08 10.11
CA LEU A 47 8.62 -3.91 9.69
C LEU A 47 9.46 -2.63 9.59
N ASN A 48 10.68 -2.60 10.14
CA ASN A 48 11.63 -1.50 9.94
C ASN A 48 11.92 -1.25 8.44
N GLY A 49 11.85 -2.30 7.61
CA GLY A 49 11.98 -2.17 6.17
C GLY A 49 10.84 -1.36 5.55
N VAL A 50 9.64 -1.42 6.12
CA VAL A 50 8.48 -0.65 5.64
C VAL A 50 8.68 0.84 5.87
N GLU A 51 9.19 1.25 7.03
CA GLU A 51 9.48 2.66 7.32
C GLU A 51 10.52 3.24 6.35
N ALA A 52 11.53 2.45 6.01
CA ALA A 52 12.52 2.82 5.01
C ALA A 52 11.90 2.92 3.60
N ILE A 53 11.00 2.00 3.25
CA ILE A 53 10.24 2.07 1.98
C ILE A 53 9.36 3.31 1.98
N LEU A 54 8.67 3.63 3.07
CA LEU A 54 7.77 4.79 3.16
C LEU A 54 8.51 6.13 3.30
N LYS A 55 9.79 6.10 3.71
CA LYS A 55 10.51 7.28 4.21
C LYS A 55 9.70 8.03 5.28
N TYR A 56 9.01 7.27 6.12
CA TYR A 56 8.16 7.77 7.19
C TYR A 56 8.45 6.99 8.46
N GLU A 57 8.83 7.70 9.53
CA GLU A 57 9.06 7.11 10.84
C GLU A 57 7.78 7.22 11.68
N PHE A 58 7.19 6.07 12.01
CA PHE A 58 6.01 6.02 12.86
C PHE A 58 6.33 6.42 14.30
N LYS A 59 5.56 7.38 14.82
CA LYS A 59 5.57 7.74 16.25
C LYS A 59 5.02 6.58 17.08
N ASN A 60 3.97 5.92 16.57
CA ASN A 60 3.36 4.74 17.17
C ASN A 60 3.56 3.51 16.28
N LYS A 61 4.61 2.72 16.60
CA LYS A 61 4.94 1.48 15.88
C LYS A 61 3.80 0.43 15.91
N CYS A 62 2.87 0.51 16.86
CA CYS A 62 1.71 -0.38 16.89
C CYS A 62 0.78 -0.18 15.68
N LEU A 63 0.71 1.03 15.11
CA LEU A 63 -0.10 1.29 13.91
C LEU A 63 0.50 0.61 12.68
N LEU A 64 1.83 0.67 12.52
CA LEU A 64 2.54 -0.05 11.47
C LEU A 64 2.36 -1.56 11.63
N GLU A 65 2.46 -2.06 12.85
CA GLU A 65 2.20 -3.45 13.18
C GLU A 65 0.77 -3.88 12.81
N GLU A 66 -0.23 -3.10 13.20
CA GLU A 66 -1.64 -3.35 12.87
C GLU A 66 -1.87 -3.37 11.36
N ALA A 67 -1.32 -2.40 10.62
CA ALA A 67 -1.47 -2.27 9.17
C ALA A 67 -0.98 -3.49 8.39
N PHE A 68 0.03 -4.20 8.89
CA PHE A 68 0.61 -5.38 8.24
C PHE A 68 0.15 -6.71 8.87
N THR A 69 -0.96 -6.74 9.60
CA THR A 69 -1.47 -7.95 10.26
C THR A 69 -2.82 -8.38 9.72
N HIS A 70 -2.86 -9.52 9.02
CA HIS A 70 -4.11 -10.14 8.59
C HIS A 70 -4.81 -10.82 9.78
N ALA A 71 -6.14 -10.83 9.80
CA ALA A 71 -6.96 -11.41 10.89
C ALA A 71 -6.67 -12.90 11.20
N SER A 72 -6.12 -13.64 10.23
CA SER A 72 -5.68 -15.03 10.43
C SER A 72 -4.42 -15.18 11.28
N TYR A 73 -3.65 -14.10 11.47
CA TYR A 73 -2.39 -14.14 12.19
C TYR A 73 -2.67 -14.18 13.70
N PRO A 74 -2.18 -15.19 14.44
CA PRO A 74 -2.49 -15.31 15.86
C PRO A 74 -1.65 -14.31 16.64
N ASN A 75 -2.27 -13.19 16.97
CA ASN A 75 -1.69 -12.19 17.85
C ASN A 75 -2.79 -11.60 18.74
N GLU A 76 -2.80 -12.00 20.01
CA GLU A 76 -3.78 -11.48 20.99
C GLU A 76 -3.57 -10.01 21.34
N LYS A 77 -2.38 -9.47 21.03
CA LYS A 77 -1.99 -8.10 21.41
C LYS A 77 -2.09 -7.09 20.26
N CYS A 78 -2.25 -7.55 19.02
CA CYS A 78 -2.31 -6.70 17.84
C CYS A 78 -3.63 -6.90 17.12
N LEU A 79 -4.28 -5.80 16.77
CA LEU A 79 -5.47 -5.83 15.93
C LEU A 79 -5.10 -6.19 14.49
N SER A 80 -6.11 -6.61 13.71
CA SER A 80 -6.00 -6.78 12.27
C SER A 80 -6.03 -5.43 11.56
N TYR A 81 -5.49 -5.39 10.34
CA TYR A 81 -5.42 -4.17 9.53
C TYR A 81 -6.79 -3.59 9.14
N GLU A 82 -7.90 -4.32 9.32
CA GLU A 82 -9.22 -4.01 8.75
C GLU A 82 -9.77 -2.64 9.17
N ARG A 83 -9.46 -2.19 10.39
CA ARG A 83 -9.88 -0.85 10.85
C ARG A 83 -9.08 0.26 10.19
N LEU A 84 -7.79 0.03 9.99
CA LEU A 84 -6.91 0.97 9.29
C LEU A 84 -7.21 0.98 7.79
N GLU A 85 -7.52 -0.17 7.19
CA GLU A 85 -8.02 -0.30 5.81
C GLU A 85 -9.26 0.57 5.62
N TYR A 86 -10.25 0.46 6.51
CA TYR A 86 -11.46 1.26 6.45
C TYR A 86 -11.20 2.77 6.45
N VAL A 87 -10.25 3.24 7.28
CA VAL A 87 -9.83 4.65 7.29
C VAL A 87 -9.07 5.00 6.01
N GLY A 88 -8.15 4.13 5.62
CA GLY A 88 -7.27 4.29 4.48
C GLY A 88 -7.99 4.41 3.15
N ASP A 89 -9.03 3.60 2.91
CA ASP A 89 -9.88 3.70 1.71
C ASP A 89 -10.53 5.08 1.61
N ALA A 90 -11.08 5.61 2.71
CA ALA A 90 -11.68 6.93 2.71
C ALA A 90 -10.66 8.05 2.45
N VAL A 91 -9.48 7.95 3.07
CA VAL A 91 -8.38 8.92 2.88
C VAL A 91 -7.85 8.87 1.45
N LEU A 92 -7.58 7.67 0.92
CA LEU A 92 -7.16 7.45 -0.46
C LEU A 92 -8.15 8.06 -1.45
N ASN A 93 -9.44 7.78 -1.29
CA ASN A 93 -10.48 8.34 -2.14
C ASN A 93 -10.54 9.87 -2.04
N LEU A 94 -10.35 10.46 -0.86
CA LEU A 94 -10.29 11.90 -0.68
C LEU A 94 -9.09 12.52 -1.40
N LEU A 95 -7.90 11.95 -1.23
CA LEU A 95 -6.66 12.41 -1.89
C LEU A 95 -6.83 12.40 -3.41
N VAL A 96 -7.28 11.27 -3.97
CA VAL A 96 -7.53 11.14 -5.41
C VAL A 96 -8.60 12.12 -5.90
N THR A 97 -9.68 12.27 -5.15
CA THR A 97 -10.77 13.19 -5.52
C THR A 97 -10.29 14.64 -5.52
N LYS A 98 -9.48 15.04 -4.53
CA LYS A 98 -8.88 16.38 -4.43
C LYS A 98 -8.02 16.67 -5.66
N GLU A 99 -7.12 15.76 -6.02
CA GLU A 99 -6.24 15.95 -7.18
C GLU A 99 -7.04 16.02 -8.49
N GLN A 100 -7.97 15.09 -8.72
CA GLN A 100 -8.76 15.06 -9.95
C GLN A 100 -9.65 16.30 -10.11
N PHE A 101 -10.13 16.88 -9.00
CA PHE A 101 -10.91 18.11 -9.02
C PHE A 101 -10.10 19.30 -9.55
N PHE A 102 -8.83 19.43 -9.13
CA PHE A 102 -7.96 20.52 -9.57
C PHE A 102 -7.36 20.28 -10.96
N GLU A 103 -6.99 19.05 -11.28
CA GLU A 103 -6.37 18.68 -12.56
C GLU A 103 -7.37 18.75 -13.72
N TYR A 104 -8.65 18.44 -13.47
CA TYR A 104 -9.67 18.33 -14.50
C TYR A 104 -10.89 19.23 -14.23
N PRO A 105 -10.73 20.58 -14.24
CA PRO A 105 -11.78 21.52 -13.85
C PRO A 105 -13.01 21.50 -14.77
N ASP A 106 -12.87 21.02 -16.01
CA ASP A 106 -13.94 20.96 -17.01
C ASP A 106 -14.76 19.65 -16.96
N LEU A 107 -14.39 18.69 -16.11
CA LEU A 107 -15.13 17.43 -15.98
C LEU A 107 -16.30 17.57 -15.00
N ASP A 108 -17.47 17.09 -15.43
CA ASP A 108 -18.62 16.97 -14.53
C ASP A 108 -18.42 15.88 -13.46
N SER A 109 -19.26 15.92 -12.42
CA SER A 109 -19.19 15.00 -11.29
C SER A 109 -19.33 13.51 -11.68
N GLY A 110 -20.10 13.21 -12.72
CA GLY A 110 -20.25 11.85 -13.22
C GLY A 110 -18.98 11.33 -13.89
N ARG A 111 -18.31 12.17 -14.70
CA ARG A 111 -17.02 11.85 -15.31
C ARG A 111 -15.91 11.74 -14.28
N LEU A 112 -15.85 12.64 -13.30
CA LEU A 112 -14.90 12.56 -12.18
C LEU A 112 -15.09 11.28 -11.36
N THR A 113 -16.34 10.88 -11.09
CA THR A 113 -16.62 9.61 -10.37
C THR A 113 -16.11 8.39 -11.14
N ARG A 114 -16.31 8.35 -12.46
CA ARG A 114 -15.78 7.27 -13.32
C ARG A 114 -14.26 7.29 -13.38
N LEU A 115 -13.65 8.48 -13.46
CA LEU A 115 -12.21 8.64 -13.46
C LEU A 115 -11.59 8.17 -12.13
N ARG A 116 -12.21 8.50 -10.99
CA ARG A 116 -11.80 7.97 -9.68
C ARG A 116 -11.89 6.45 -9.64
N ALA A 117 -13.04 5.88 -10.01
CA ALA A 117 -13.21 4.42 -10.01
C ALA A 117 -12.26 3.69 -10.97
N ALA A 118 -11.86 4.34 -12.06
CA ALA A 118 -10.88 3.80 -12.99
C ALA A 118 -9.43 3.95 -12.49
N ASN A 119 -9.15 4.81 -11.53
CA ASN A 119 -7.80 4.98 -10.96
C ASN A 119 -7.66 4.25 -9.62
N VAL A 120 -8.66 4.28 -8.76
CA VAL A 120 -8.67 3.61 -7.46
C VAL A 120 -9.43 2.30 -7.60
N ASP A 121 -8.70 1.22 -7.85
CA ASP A 121 -9.24 -0.13 -7.92
C ASP A 121 -8.31 -1.15 -7.24
N THR A 122 -8.90 -2.28 -6.85
CA THR A 122 -8.21 -3.34 -6.11
C THR A 122 -6.99 -3.91 -6.85
N GLU A 123 -7.05 -4.05 -8.18
CA GLU A 123 -5.93 -4.60 -8.94
C GLU A 123 -4.76 -3.64 -8.95
N LYS A 124 -5.00 -2.35 -9.19
CA LYS A 124 -3.94 -1.33 -9.15
C LYS A 124 -3.30 -1.25 -7.77
N LEU A 125 -4.08 -1.26 -6.69
CA LEU A 125 -3.55 -1.25 -5.32
C LEU A 125 -2.73 -2.52 -5.04
N ALA A 126 -3.20 -3.69 -5.47
CA ALA A 126 -2.42 -4.93 -5.36
C ALA A 126 -1.10 -4.87 -6.14
N ARG A 127 -1.08 -4.27 -7.34
CA ARG A 127 0.15 -4.05 -8.12
C ARG A 127 1.12 -3.13 -7.39
N VAL A 128 0.63 -2.05 -6.79
CA VAL A 128 1.44 -1.13 -5.96
C VAL A 128 2.08 -1.88 -4.80
N CYS A 129 1.32 -2.74 -4.11
CA CYS A 129 1.83 -3.60 -3.05
C CYS A 129 2.97 -4.53 -3.50
N ILE A 130 2.84 -5.16 -4.68
CA ILE A 130 3.91 -6.00 -5.24
C ILE A 130 5.14 -5.16 -5.60
N ARG A 131 4.93 -4.04 -6.31
CA ARG A 131 6.01 -3.14 -6.77
C ARG A 131 6.86 -2.63 -5.61
N HIS A 132 6.24 -2.27 -4.49
CA HIS A 132 6.94 -1.77 -3.30
C HIS A 132 7.37 -2.87 -2.32
N GLY A 133 7.10 -4.14 -2.62
CA GLY A 133 7.51 -5.26 -1.78
C GLY A 133 6.73 -5.41 -0.46
N PHE A 134 5.61 -4.72 -0.29
CA PHE A 134 4.80 -4.73 0.94
C PHE A 134 4.28 -6.11 1.32
N HIS A 135 3.95 -6.94 0.33
CA HIS A 135 3.56 -8.33 0.52
C HIS A 135 4.56 -9.15 1.35
N ARG A 136 5.85 -8.80 1.34
CA ARG A 136 6.92 -9.51 2.09
C ARG A 136 6.87 -9.26 3.59
N PHE A 137 6.17 -8.21 4.01
CA PHE A 137 6.04 -7.79 5.40
C PHE A 137 4.69 -8.22 6.01
N LEU A 138 3.75 -8.70 5.19
CA LEU A 138 2.42 -9.10 5.64
C LEU A 138 2.49 -10.31 6.57
N ARG A 139 1.97 -10.13 7.79
CA ARG A 139 1.83 -11.19 8.80
C ARG A 139 0.50 -11.91 8.59
N HIS A 140 0.53 -13.17 8.13
CA HIS A 140 -0.68 -13.97 7.92
C HIS A 140 -0.47 -15.48 8.14
N ARG A 141 -1.58 -16.20 8.34
CA ARG A 141 -1.68 -17.67 8.24
C ARG A 141 -2.80 -18.09 7.29
N LYS A 142 -3.26 -17.17 6.45
CA LYS A 142 -4.30 -17.41 5.43
C LYS A 142 -3.82 -18.49 4.45
N PRO A 143 -4.52 -19.64 4.32
CA PRO A 143 -4.15 -20.68 3.37
C PRO A 143 -4.18 -20.14 1.94
N ARG A 144 -3.27 -20.63 1.10
CA ARG A 144 -3.16 -20.29 -0.34
C ARG A 144 -2.84 -18.84 -0.69
N LEU A 145 -2.80 -17.90 0.27
CA LEU A 145 -2.48 -16.49 -0.05
C LEU A 145 -1.14 -16.36 -0.77
N GLU A 146 -0.11 -17.08 -0.32
CA GLU A 146 1.20 -17.11 -0.97
C GLU A 146 1.13 -17.61 -2.43
N GLN A 147 0.33 -18.65 -2.69
CA GLN A 147 0.11 -19.15 -4.04
C GLN A 147 -0.60 -18.09 -4.90
N GLN A 148 -1.63 -17.44 -4.37
CA GLN A 148 -2.37 -16.38 -5.06
C GLN A 148 -1.46 -15.18 -5.38
N ILE A 149 -0.57 -14.79 -4.46
CA ILE A 149 0.43 -13.73 -4.69
C ILE A 149 1.37 -14.11 -5.83
N GLN A 150 1.85 -15.36 -5.87
CA GLN A 150 2.74 -15.84 -6.92
C GLN A 150 2.05 -15.91 -8.30
N GLU A 151 0.80 -16.38 -8.34
CA GLU A 151 -0.02 -16.43 -9.56
C GLU A 151 -0.28 -15.01 -10.08
N PHE A 152 -0.70 -14.10 -9.19
CA PHE A 152 -0.91 -12.70 -9.52
C PHE A 152 0.36 -12.02 -10.05
N THR A 153 1.50 -12.21 -9.38
CA THR A 153 2.79 -11.64 -9.79
C THR A 153 3.22 -12.12 -11.18
N LYS A 154 2.96 -13.40 -11.52
CA LYS A 154 3.20 -13.92 -12.88
C LYS A 154 2.25 -13.30 -13.90
N ALA A 155 0.97 -13.20 -13.56
CA ALA A 155 -0.05 -12.66 -14.45
C ALA A 155 0.16 -11.17 -14.75
N MET A 156 0.80 -10.41 -13.84
CA MET A 156 1.22 -9.02 -14.10
C MET A 156 2.14 -8.89 -15.33
N ALA A 157 2.87 -9.93 -15.72
CA ALA A 157 3.69 -9.92 -16.94
C ALA A 157 2.84 -10.07 -18.21
N GLU A 158 1.74 -10.82 -18.14
CA GLU A 158 0.79 -11.01 -19.25
C GLU A 158 -0.12 -9.78 -19.41
N TYR A 159 -0.48 -9.16 -18.28
CA TYR A 159 -1.31 -7.96 -18.20
C TYR A 159 -0.51 -6.83 -17.56
N PRO A 160 0.34 -6.10 -18.31
CA PRO A 160 1.28 -5.15 -17.72
C PRO A 160 0.61 -3.96 -17.03
N LEU A 161 -0.53 -3.50 -17.57
CA LEU A 161 -1.26 -2.33 -17.05
C LEU A 161 -2.36 -2.78 -16.08
N HIS A 162 -3.33 -3.54 -16.60
CA HIS A 162 -4.50 -3.98 -15.87
C HIS A 162 -5.14 -5.16 -16.59
N SER A 163 -5.72 -6.12 -15.85
CA SER A 163 -6.31 -7.32 -16.44
C SER A 163 -7.76 -7.13 -16.90
N ASN A 164 -8.43 -6.09 -16.40
CA ASN A 164 -9.87 -5.85 -16.59
C ASN A 164 -10.74 -7.04 -16.16
N GLY A 165 -10.33 -7.71 -15.07
CA GLY A 165 -11.07 -8.84 -14.48
C GLY A 165 -10.70 -10.21 -15.04
N LEU A 166 -9.61 -10.32 -15.81
CA LEU A 166 -9.11 -11.59 -16.34
C LEU A 166 -8.23 -12.36 -15.35
N ILE A 167 -7.84 -11.73 -14.23
CA ILE A 167 -7.01 -12.37 -13.20
C ILE A 167 -7.69 -12.26 -11.83
N ASP A 168 -7.52 -13.29 -11.01
CA ASP A 168 -7.95 -13.26 -9.61
C ASP A 168 -6.95 -12.45 -8.78
N VAL A 169 -7.39 -11.29 -8.28
CA VAL A 169 -6.57 -10.39 -7.47
C VAL A 169 -6.66 -10.79 -5.99
N PRO A 170 -5.53 -11.03 -5.29
CA PRO A 170 -5.54 -11.24 -3.85
C PRO A 170 -5.84 -9.90 -3.15
N LYS A 171 -7.09 -9.74 -2.68
CA LYS A 171 -7.57 -8.49 -2.05
C LYS A 171 -6.69 -8.03 -0.88
N ASP A 172 -6.11 -8.97 -0.14
CA ASP A 172 -5.21 -8.68 0.98
C ASP A 172 -4.06 -7.73 0.58
N LEU A 173 -3.61 -7.77 -0.67
CA LEU A 173 -2.58 -6.88 -1.19
C LEU A 173 -3.05 -5.43 -1.32
N ALA A 174 -4.31 -5.22 -1.74
CA ALA A 174 -4.90 -3.88 -1.78
C ALA A 174 -5.16 -3.36 -0.36
N ASN A 175 -5.72 -4.23 0.49
CA ASN A 175 -6.08 -3.87 1.86
C ASN A 175 -4.85 -3.43 2.67
N ILE A 176 -3.66 -4.01 2.46
CA ILE A 176 -2.46 -3.53 3.16
C ILE A 176 -1.95 -2.18 2.67
N VAL A 177 -2.21 -1.79 1.42
CA VAL A 177 -1.89 -0.45 0.92
C VAL A 177 -2.82 0.56 1.59
N GLU A 178 -4.12 0.26 1.61
CA GLU A 178 -5.13 1.10 2.28
C GLU A 178 -4.83 1.20 3.77
N SER A 179 -4.57 0.08 4.45
CA SER A 179 -4.25 0.10 5.88
C SER A 179 -2.97 0.88 6.19
N THR A 180 -1.97 0.85 5.30
CA THR A 180 -0.74 1.65 5.45
C THR A 180 -1.06 3.15 5.35
N ILE A 181 -1.87 3.56 4.38
CA ILE A 181 -2.34 4.95 4.26
C ILE A 181 -3.11 5.36 5.53
N GLY A 182 -4.02 4.49 6.01
CA GLY A 182 -4.76 4.71 7.25
C GLY A 182 -3.85 4.84 8.47
N ALA A 183 -2.81 4.02 8.57
CA ALA A 183 -1.84 4.05 9.66
C ALA A 183 -1.07 5.38 9.69
N VAL A 184 -0.53 5.81 8.54
CA VAL A 184 0.18 7.09 8.43
C VAL A 184 -0.75 8.24 8.75
N PHE A 185 -1.99 8.23 8.23
CA PHE A 185 -2.99 9.27 8.50
C PHE A 185 -3.29 9.42 9.99
N ILE A 186 -3.45 8.32 10.72
CA ILE A 186 -3.68 8.37 12.17
C ILE A 186 -2.43 8.82 12.93
N ASP A 187 -1.26 8.31 12.57
CA ASP A 187 0.00 8.59 13.26
C ASP A 187 0.45 10.05 13.10
N CYS A 188 0.21 10.64 11.93
CA CYS A 188 0.56 12.04 11.63
C CYS A 188 -0.44 13.07 12.19
N GLY A 189 -1.52 12.63 12.86
CA GLY A 189 -2.55 13.54 13.39
C GLY A 189 -3.56 14.02 12.34
N SER A 190 -3.89 13.16 11.37
CA SER A 190 -4.85 13.42 10.29
C SER A 190 -4.44 14.51 9.30
N SER A 191 -3.13 14.74 9.15
CA SER A 191 -2.60 15.68 8.15
C SER A 191 -2.67 15.08 6.76
N ILE A 192 -3.51 15.65 5.89
CA ILE A 192 -3.64 15.23 4.50
C ILE A 192 -2.34 15.47 3.71
N ASP A 193 -1.62 16.55 4.01
CA ASP A 193 -0.41 16.91 3.27
C ASP A 193 0.73 15.93 3.56
N ILE A 194 0.90 15.52 4.83
CA ILE A 194 1.90 14.50 5.21
C ILE A 194 1.59 13.13 4.59
N VAL A 195 0.31 12.74 4.54
CA VAL A 195 -0.08 11.48 3.88
C VAL A 195 0.08 11.57 2.37
N TRP A 196 -0.07 12.76 1.79
CA TRP A 196 0.14 12.94 0.36
C TRP A 196 1.60 12.88 -0.02
N GLU A 197 2.53 13.36 0.80
CA GLU A 197 3.99 13.23 0.63
C GLU A 197 4.43 11.75 0.60
#